data_AF-A0A3C1PXN5-F1
#
_entry.id   AF-A0A3C1PXN5-F1
#
_cell.length_a   1.000
_cell.length_b   1.000
_cell.length_c   1.000
_cell.angle_alpha   90.00
_cell.angle_beta   90.00
_cell.angle_gamma   90.00
#
_symmetry.space_group_name_H-M   'P 1'
#
loop_
_entity.id
_entity.type
_entity.pdbx_description
1 polymer ?
#
loop_
_entity_poly.entity_id
_entity_poly.type
_entity_poly.pdbx_seq_one_letter_code
_entity_poly.pdbx_strand_id
1 'polypeptide(L)'
;MRNLILTHGFWAIAMVTAFFVGMGWQRSATADRQKSEIQNQASRGQFTLSAPSETGMTRTTSNRTDSGESGIIPKLIQGTSFIEMGIEGLAAMSLKDPNQLKRRLAFNHLLSQMTSENAVQIREGLITAGVSNRDSEWRDFNYAWGTIAGEAAFSGSLTMEKVDLYSVISGWASADPTNAIAFLDQLPEKLAHGPGNKLKTDRLDLEKGIVAGLADRNRDEATKYVSKLLA
;
A
#
# COMPACT_ATOMS: atom_id res chain seq x y z
N MET A 1 -31.22 -17.91 -31.08
CA MET A 1 -31.24 -17.75 -29.61
C MET A 1 -31.59 -19.07 -28.88
N ARG A 2 -30.97 -20.21 -29.23
CA ARG A 2 -31.17 -21.49 -28.52
C ARG A 2 -29.87 -22.09 -27.93
N ASN A 3 -28.71 -21.52 -28.24
CA ASN A 3 -27.41 -22.09 -27.88
C ASN A 3 -26.67 -21.32 -26.78
N LEU A 4 -27.24 -20.20 -26.29
CA LEU A 4 -26.65 -19.38 -25.22
C LEU A 4 -27.15 -19.79 -23.82
N ILE A 5 -28.27 -20.53 -23.75
CA ILE A 5 -28.89 -20.97 -22.48
C ILE A 5 -28.25 -22.28 -21.99
N LEU A 6 -27.72 -23.12 -22.88
CA LEU A 6 -27.05 -24.37 -22.50
C LEU A 6 -25.68 -24.13 -21.84
N THR A 7 -24.91 -23.13 -22.30
CA THR A 7 -23.55 -22.87 -21.80
C THR A 7 -23.55 -22.22 -20.42
N HIS A 8 -24.56 -21.41 -20.07
CA HIS A 8 -24.66 -20.81 -18.74
C HIS A 8 -25.24 -21.76 -17.69
N GLY A 9 -26.07 -22.74 -18.08
CA GLY A 9 -26.56 -23.78 -17.17
C GLY A 9 -25.46 -24.70 -16.64
N PHE A 10 -24.45 -25.00 -17.46
CA PHE A 10 -23.33 -25.86 -17.07
C PHE A 10 -22.46 -25.26 -15.97
N TRP A 11 -22.19 -23.95 -16.02
CA TRP A 11 -21.40 -23.26 -15.00
C TRP A 11 -22.11 -23.17 -13.64
N ALA A 12 -23.45 -23.03 -13.63
CA ALA A 12 -24.22 -23.00 -12.40
C ALA A 12 -24.16 -24.35 -11.65
N ILE A 13 -24.22 -25.48 -12.36
CA ILE A 13 -24.13 -26.81 -11.76
C ILE A 13 -22.73 -27.05 -11.18
N ALA A 14 -21.68 -26.66 -11.89
CA ALA A 14 -20.29 -26.81 -11.41
C ALA A 14 -20.05 -26.08 -10.07
N MET A 15 -20.57 -24.87 -9.92
CA MET A 15 -20.43 -24.08 -8.68
C MET A 15 -21.16 -24.70 -7.49
N VAL A 16 -22.37 -25.25 -7.71
CA VAL A 16 -23.12 -25.95 -6.66
C VAL A 16 -22.36 -27.20 -6.21
N THR A 17 -21.82 -27.99 -7.15
CA THR A 17 -21.05 -29.19 -6.79
C THR A 17 -19.77 -28.86 -5.99
N ALA A 18 -19.06 -27.78 -6.34
CA ALA A 18 -17.87 -27.35 -5.61
C ALA A 18 -18.18 -26.93 -4.16
N PHE A 19 -19.31 -26.25 -3.93
CA PHE A 19 -19.75 -25.84 -2.59
C PHE A 19 -20.03 -27.04 -1.67
N PHE A 20 -20.69 -28.08 -2.17
CA PHE A 20 -20.99 -29.27 -1.38
C PHE A 20 -19.76 -30.17 -1.12
N VAL A 21 -18.82 -30.24 -2.07
CA VAL A 21 -17.52 -30.91 -1.85
C VAL A 21 -16.70 -30.17 -0.77
N GLY A 22 -16.72 -28.84 -0.76
CA GLY A 22 -16.06 -28.03 0.27
C GLY A 22 -16.60 -28.27 1.70
N MET A 23 -17.91 -28.45 1.86
CA MET A 23 -18.51 -28.76 3.16
C MET A 23 -18.09 -30.13 3.72
N GLY A 24 -17.78 -31.10 2.86
CA GLY A 24 -17.26 -32.40 3.27
C GLY A 24 -15.88 -32.30 3.95
N TRP A 25 -15.03 -31.37 3.50
CA TRP A 25 -13.67 -31.21 4.02
C TRP A 25 -13.60 -30.44 5.35
N GLN A 26 -14.57 -29.56 5.62
CA GLN A 26 -14.64 -28.85 6.91
C GLN A 26 -14.93 -29.78 8.09
N ARG A 27 -15.65 -30.89 7.89
CA ARG A 27 -15.93 -31.88 8.96
C ARG A 27 -14.68 -32.69 9.34
N SER A 28 -13.75 -32.91 8.42
CA SER A 28 -12.47 -33.58 8.69
C SER A 28 -11.49 -32.65 9.43
N ALA A 29 -11.50 -31.35 9.12
CA ALA A 29 -10.65 -30.36 9.79
C ALA A 29 -11.07 -30.09 11.25
N THR A 30 -12.36 -30.19 11.58
CA THR A 30 -12.85 -30.04 12.96
C THR A 30 -12.56 -31.25 13.84
N ALA A 31 -12.49 -32.45 13.27
CA ALA A 31 -12.13 -33.66 14.01
C ALA A 31 -10.64 -33.71 14.39
N ASP A 32 -9.75 -33.19 13.53
CA ASP A 32 -8.32 -33.09 13.82
C ASP A 32 -7.98 -31.95 14.82
N ARG A 33 -8.75 -30.85 14.80
CA ARG A 33 -8.54 -29.72 15.71
C ARG A 33 -8.81 -30.07 17.17
N GLN A 34 -9.80 -30.93 17.42
CA GLN A 34 -10.20 -31.36 18.77
C GLN A 34 -9.18 -32.32 19.43
N LYS A 35 -8.26 -32.92 18.65
CA LYS A 35 -7.17 -33.75 19.19
C LYS A 35 -5.93 -32.93 19.59
N SER A 36 -5.76 -31.72 19.07
CA SER A 36 -4.63 -30.83 19.40
C SER A 36 -4.87 -29.90 20.60
N GLU A 37 -6.12 -29.77 21.08
CA GLU A 37 -6.49 -28.78 22.10
C GLU A 37 -6.39 -29.29 23.56
N ILE A 38 -6.07 -30.57 23.77
CA ILE A 38 -5.95 -31.17 25.12
C ILE A 38 -4.52 -31.08 25.70
N GLN A 39 -3.51 -30.67 24.90
CA GLN A 39 -2.10 -30.70 25.35
C GLN A 39 -1.48 -29.32 25.69
N ASN A 40 -2.21 -28.20 25.55
CA ASN A 40 -1.67 -26.86 25.80
C ASN A 40 -2.37 -26.06 26.92
N GLN A 41 -3.08 -26.73 27.82
CA GLN A 41 -3.72 -26.09 28.97
C GLN A 41 -2.94 -26.32 30.27
N ALA A 42 -1.66 -25.94 30.26
CA ALA A 42 -0.89 -25.65 31.47
C ALA A 42 -0.15 -24.33 31.23
N SER A 43 -0.25 -23.41 32.19
CA SER A 43 0.24 -22.02 32.16
C SER A 43 -0.75 -20.98 31.62
N ARG A 44 -1.85 -20.75 32.35
CA ARG A 44 -2.57 -19.46 32.30
C ARG A 44 -2.48 -18.81 33.69
N GLY A 45 -1.51 -17.92 33.83
CA GLY A 45 -1.34 -17.05 34.98
C GLY A 45 -2.55 -16.12 35.14
N GLN A 46 -2.97 -15.99 36.39
CA GLN A 46 -4.15 -15.31 36.88
C GLN A 46 -3.88 -13.80 36.94
N PHE A 47 -4.57 -13.00 36.13
CA PHE A 47 -4.62 -11.55 36.25
C PHE A 47 -6.04 -11.14 36.65
N THR A 48 -6.21 -10.81 37.93
CA THR A 48 -7.39 -10.15 38.47
C THR A 48 -7.24 -8.64 38.27
N LEU A 49 -8.16 -8.02 37.52
CA LEU A 49 -8.34 -6.58 37.47
C LEU A 49 -9.19 -6.13 38.67
N SER A 50 -8.67 -5.18 39.45
CA SER A 50 -9.46 -4.36 40.38
C SER A 50 -9.31 -2.89 39.95
N ALA A 51 -10.45 -2.21 39.81
CA ALA A 51 -10.56 -0.77 39.54
C ALA A 51 -11.00 -0.03 40.83
N PRO A 52 -11.11 1.32 40.86
CA PRO A 52 -10.12 2.19 41.49
C PRO A 52 -10.67 2.93 42.72
N SER A 53 -9.76 3.43 43.57
CA SER A 53 -10.06 4.44 44.59
C SER A 53 -8.96 5.50 44.63
N GLU A 54 -9.41 6.75 44.71
CA GLU A 54 -8.62 7.97 44.65
C GLU A 54 -7.78 8.26 45.91
N THR A 55 -6.84 9.19 45.73
CA THR A 55 -6.24 10.11 46.72
C THR A 55 -4.86 9.73 47.28
N GLY A 56 -3.88 10.62 47.09
CA GLY A 56 -2.74 10.74 48.00
C GLY A 56 -1.35 10.77 47.35
N MET A 57 -0.89 11.99 47.07
CA MET A 57 0.48 12.40 46.76
C MET A 57 1.58 11.60 47.51
N THR A 58 2.56 11.04 46.80
CA THR A 58 3.98 11.09 47.21
C THR A 58 4.91 10.83 46.03
N ARG A 59 5.93 11.70 45.94
CA ARG A 59 7.00 11.75 44.94
C ARG A 59 7.92 10.55 45.15
N THR A 60 8.22 9.80 44.09
CA THR A 60 9.38 8.90 44.09
C THR A 60 10.11 9.03 42.76
N THR A 61 11.29 9.64 42.85
CA THR A 61 12.30 9.70 41.79
C THR A 61 12.75 8.28 41.45
N SER A 62 12.40 7.80 40.26
CA SER A 62 12.97 6.58 39.69
C SER A 62 13.95 6.97 38.60
N ASN A 63 15.23 6.75 38.88
CA ASN A 63 16.31 6.81 37.91
C ASN A 63 16.03 5.76 36.82
N ARG A 64 15.59 6.22 35.66
CA ARG A 64 15.49 5.37 34.48
C ARG A 64 16.86 5.34 33.83
N THR A 65 17.61 4.29 34.14
CA THR A 65 18.81 3.88 33.42
C THR A 65 18.44 3.67 31.95
N ASP A 66 18.97 4.56 31.14
CA ASP A 66 19.16 4.40 29.71
C ASP A 66 19.84 3.06 29.45
N SER A 67 19.06 2.10 28.98
CA SER A 67 19.53 0.80 28.54
C SER A 67 18.89 0.53 27.20
N GLY A 68 19.62 1.00 26.19
CA GLY A 68 19.67 0.49 24.82
C GLY A 68 18.43 -0.25 24.37
N GLU A 69 17.61 0.48 23.61
CA GLU A 69 16.56 -0.03 22.74
C GLU A 69 17.15 -0.97 21.67
N SER A 70 17.65 -2.14 22.08
CA SER A 70 17.85 -3.28 21.19
C SER A 70 16.48 -3.94 21.01
N GLY A 71 15.62 -3.19 20.34
CA GLY A 71 14.22 -3.50 20.18
C GLY A 71 14.01 -4.79 19.41
N ILE A 72 12.82 -5.36 19.56
CA ILE A 72 12.36 -6.52 18.82
C ILE A 72 12.40 -6.25 17.28
N ILE A 73 12.43 -4.97 16.88
CA ILE A 73 12.49 -4.48 15.50
C ILE A 73 13.80 -4.89 14.78
N PRO A 74 15.03 -4.56 15.26
CA PRO A 74 16.25 -5.03 14.61
C PRO A 74 16.36 -6.55 14.50
N LYS A 75 15.83 -7.31 15.47
CA LYS A 75 15.83 -8.78 15.44
C LYS A 75 14.85 -9.36 14.38
N LEU A 76 13.73 -8.70 14.15
CA LEU A 76 12.78 -9.04 13.07
C LEU A 76 13.33 -8.70 11.68
N ILE A 77 14.13 -7.62 11.58
CA ILE A 77 14.79 -7.19 10.34
C ILE A 77 16.03 -8.05 10.04
N GLN A 78 16.75 -8.54 11.06
CA GLN A 78 17.98 -9.33 10.90
C GLN A 78 17.78 -10.70 10.23
N GLY A 79 16.57 -11.24 10.22
CA GLY A 79 16.24 -12.50 9.51
C GLY A 79 16.02 -12.33 8.00
N THR A 80 16.04 -11.12 7.49
CA THR A 80 15.77 -10.78 6.08
C THR A 80 16.93 -9.96 5.54
N SER A 81 17.94 -10.61 4.97
CA SER A 81 19.04 -9.91 4.28
C SER A 81 18.50 -9.32 2.97
N PHE A 82 18.01 -8.08 3.03
CA PHE A 82 17.61 -7.30 1.85
C PHE A 82 18.80 -6.64 1.15
N ILE A 83 19.93 -6.51 1.85
CA ILE A 83 21.12 -5.77 1.41
C ILE A 83 21.74 -6.38 0.15
N GLU A 84 21.67 -7.71 0.01
CA GLU A 84 22.21 -8.42 -1.16
C GLU A 84 21.21 -8.53 -2.31
N MET A 85 19.95 -8.10 -2.10
CA MET A 85 18.88 -8.30 -3.07
C MET A 85 18.77 -7.08 -4.00
N GLY A 86 18.96 -7.30 -5.30
CA GLY A 86 18.74 -6.28 -6.32
C GLY A 86 17.26 -5.88 -6.48
N ILE A 87 17.01 -4.83 -7.27
CA ILE A 87 15.66 -4.27 -7.53
C ILE A 87 14.65 -5.36 -7.93
N GLU A 88 15.02 -6.27 -8.84
CA GLU A 88 14.13 -7.34 -9.31
C GLU A 88 13.74 -8.31 -8.20
N GLY A 89 14.71 -8.71 -7.36
CA GLY A 89 14.46 -9.60 -6.22
C GLY A 89 13.58 -8.92 -5.17
N LEU A 90 13.85 -7.65 -4.88
CA LEU A 90 13.05 -6.87 -3.93
C LEU A 90 11.62 -6.65 -4.44
N ALA A 91 11.44 -6.38 -5.73
CA ALA A 91 10.13 -6.26 -6.36
C ALA A 91 9.36 -7.59 -6.37
N ALA A 92 10.04 -8.71 -6.65
CA ALA A 92 9.40 -10.02 -6.57
C ALA A 92 8.99 -10.36 -5.13
N MET A 93 9.87 -10.10 -4.15
CA MET A 93 9.59 -10.33 -2.73
C MET A 93 8.47 -9.41 -2.21
N SER A 94 8.44 -8.15 -2.62
CA SER A 94 7.43 -7.18 -2.18
C SER A 94 6.01 -7.56 -2.59
N LEU A 95 5.85 -8.26 -3.72
CA LEU A 95 4.52 -8.62 -4.25
C LEU A 95 4.13 -10.07 -3.99
N LYS A 96 5.10 -11.00 -4.02
CA LYS A 96 4.81 -12.45 -4.07
C LYS A 96 5.13 -13.21 -2.78
N ASP A 97 5.84 -12.62 -1.82
CA ASP A 97 6.20 -13.35 -0.60
C ASP A 97 4.92 -13.71 0.21
N PRO A 98 4.76 -14.98 0.66
CA PRO A 98 3.59 -15.39 1.43
C PRO A 98 3.49 -14.66 2.77
N ASN A 99 4.60 -14.20 3.34
CA ASN A 99 4.65 -13.45 4.58
C ASN A 99 4.43 -11.95 4.33
N GLN A 100 3.32 -11.41 4.84
CA GLN A 100 2.94 -10.01 4.66
C GLN A 100 3.97 -9.01 5.23
N LEU A 101 4.66 -9.36 6.33
CA LEU A 101 5.68 -8.49 6.90
C LEU A 101 6.91 -8.41 5.98
N LYS A 102 7.33 -9.54 5.42
CA LYS A 102 8.44 -9.57 4.45
C LYS A 102 8.13 -8.76 3.19
N ARG A 103 6.91 -8.90 2.66
CA ARG A 103 6.43 -8.08 1.52
C ARG A 103 6.60 -6.59 1.79
N ARG A 104 6.07 -6.12 2.92
CA ARG A 104 6.13 -4.70 3.32
C ARG A 104 7.56 -4.23 3.55
N LEU A 105 8.39 -5.02 4.22
CA LEU A 105 9.79 -4.66 4.46
C LEU A 105 10.60 -4.58 3.16
N ALA A 106 10.42 -5.53 2.23
CA ALA A 106 11.06 -5.49 0.92
C ALA A 106 10.63 -4.27 0.11
N PHE A 107 9.33 -3.94 0.11
CA PHE A 107 8.81 -2.76 -0.57
C PHE A 107 9.34 -1.46 0.03
N ASN A 108 9.31 -1.34 1.37
CA ASN A 108 9.83 -0.15 2.05
C ASN A 108 11.33 0.02 1.81
N HIS A 109 12.10 -1.07 1.77
CA HIS A 109 13.51 -1.02 1.43
C HIS A 109 13.71 -0.51 -0.01
N LEU A 110 12.93 -1.02 -0.97
CA LEU A 110 12.92 -0.57 -2.37
C LEU A 110 12.66 0.95 -2.46
N LEU A 111 11.62 1.45 -1.79
CA LEU A 111 11.29 2.88 -1.78
C LEU A 111 12.35 3.73 -1.05
N SER A 112 12.95 3.22 0.03
CA SER A 112 13.97 3.95 0.78
C SER A 112 15.26 4.20 -0.01
N GLN A 113 15.52 3.36 -1.02
CA GLN A 113 16.67 3.48 -1.93
C GLN A 113 16.28 4.16 -3.25
N MET A 114 15.04 4.60 -3.40
CA MET A 114 14.57 5.21 -4.63
C MET A 114 15.14 6.61 -4.81
N THR A 115 15.66 6.88 -6.00
CA THR A 115 16.15 8.18 -6.45
C THR A 115 15.52 8.53 -7.80
N SER A 116 15.66 9.77 -8.26
CA SER A 116 15.19 10.20 -9.57
C SER A 116 15.77 9.36 -10.71
N GLU A 117 17.01 8.88 -10.54
CA GLU A 117 17.77 8.14 -11.56
C GLU A 117 17.34 6.67 -11.66
N ASN A 118 16.94 6.05 -10.55
CA ASN A 118 16.61 4.62 -10.51
C ASN A 118 15.10 4.33 -10.47
N ALA A 119 14.23 5.33 -10.31
CA ALA A 119 12.79 5.14 -10.19
C ALA A 119 12.17 4.38 -11.38
N VAL A 120 12.65 4.63 -12.61
CA VAL A 120 12.20 3.90 -13.80
C VAL A 120 12.60 2.42 -13.72
N GLN A 121 13.80 2.10 -13.23
CA GLN A 121 14.23 0.70 -13.06
C GLN A 121 13.38 -0.01 -12.00
N ILE A 122 13.07 0.66 -10.90
CA ILE A 122 12.18 0.16 -9.85
C ILE A 122 10.78 -0.11 -10.41
N ARG A 123 10.25 0.82 -11.21
CA ARG A 123 8.96 0.67 -11.90
C ARG A 123 8.92 -0.59 -12.75
N GLU A 124 9.93 -0.80 -13.60
CA GLU A 124 10.01 -2.00 -14.45
C GLU A 124 10.11 -3.29 -13.62
N GLY A 125 10.85 -3.25 -12.51
CA GLY A 125 10.93 -4.36 -11.56
C GLY A 125 9.56 -4.73 -11.00
N LEU A 126 8.77 -3.73 -10.55
CA LEU A 126 7.41 -3.94 -10.03
C LEU A 126 6.46 -4.47 -11.12
N ILE A 127 6.53 -3.95 -12.35
CA ILE A 127 5.73 -4.42 -13.48
C ILE A 127 6.06 -5.87 -13.82
N THR A 128 7.36 -6.20 -13.89
CA THR A 128 7.85 -7.57 -14.18
C THR A 128 7.44 -8.53 -13.07
N ALA A 129 7.47 -8.07 -11.82
CA ALA A 129 6.95 -8.83 -10.68
C ALA A 129 5.42 -8.98 -10.70
N GLY A 130 4.71 -8.32 -11.62
CA GLY A 130 3.28 -8.53 -11.85
C GLY A 130 2.39 -7.67 -10.95
N VAL A 131 2.87 -6.49 -10.53
CA VAL A 131 2.03 -5.52 -9.82
C VAL A 131 0.77 -5.22 -10.64
N SER A 132 -0.34 -4.91 -9.99
CA SER A 132 -1.59 -4.45 -10.60
C SER A 132 -1.81 -2.96 -10.32
N ASN A 133 -2.60 -2.27 -11.14
CA ASN A 133 -3.00 -0.88 -10.88
C ASN A 133 -3.82 -0.71 -9.60
N ARG A 134 -4.33 -1.82 -9.03
CA ARG A 134 -5.12 -1.84 -7.80
C ARG A 134 -4.28 -2.13 -6.56
N ASP A 135 -3.01 -2.49 -6.73
CA ASP A 135 -2.14 -2.82 -5.61
C ASP A 135 -1.70 -1.53 -4.91
N SER A 136 -1.71 -1.54 -3.58
CA SER A 136 -1.22 -0.43 -2.76
C SER A 136 0.21 -0.04 -3.13
N GLU A 137 1.05 -1.04 -3.39
CA GLU A 137 2.45 -0.90 -3.74
C GLU A 137 2.63 -0.12 -5.05
N TRP A 138 1.71 -0.26 -6.00
CA TRP A 138 1.74 0.55 -7.22
C TRP A 138 1.46 2.02 -6.93
N ARG A 139 0.40 2.28 -6.16
CA ARG A 139 0.01 3.64 -5.76
C ARG A 139 1.12 4.33 -4.97
N ASP A 140 1.65 3.63 -3.97
CA ASP A 140 2.67 4.14 -3.06
C ASP A 140 4.00 4.39 -3.78
N PHE A 141 4.37 3.55 -4.77
CA PHE A 141 5.50 3.81 -5.66
C PHE A 141 5.30 5.10 -6.48
N ASN A 142 4.15 5.27 -7.13
CA ASN A 142 3.88 6.43 -7.96
C ASN A 142 3.85 7.72 -7.12
N TYR A 143 3.28 7.67 -5.92
CA TYR A 143 3.34 8.77 -4.96
C TYR A 143 4.78 9.14 -4.63
N ALA A 144 5.59 8.17 -4.16
CA ALA A 144 6.96 8.44 -3.79
C ALA A 144 7.80 8.94 -4.98
N TRP A 145 7.53 8.46 -6.19
CA TRP A 145 8.21 8.93 -7.40
C TRP A 145 7.88 10.39 -7.71
N GLY A 146 6.59 10.77 -7.60
CA GLY A 146 6.15 12.17 -7.69
C GLY A 146 6.79 13.06 -6.63
N THR A 147 6.91 12.58 -5.40
CA THR A 147 7.56 13.32 -4.29
C THR A 147 9.02 13.64 -4.57
N ILE A 148 9.79 12.70 -5.15
CA ILE A 148 11.24 12.90 -5.35
C ILE A 148 11.61 13.56 -6.67
N ALA A 149 10.80 13.36 -7.73
CA ALA A 149 11.15 13.79 -9.09
C ALA A 149 10.17 14.82 -9.68
N GLY A 150 9.08 15.13 -8.98
CA GLY A 150 8.14 16.21 -9.31
C GLY A 150 7.68 16.18 -10.77
N GLU A 151 7.93 17.29 -11.48
CA GLU A 151 7.56 17.44 -12.90
C GLU A 151 8.13 16.34 -13.78
N ALA A 152 9.38 15.92 -13.54
CA ALA A 152 10.01 14.89 -14.36
C ALA A 152 9.28 13.54 -14.23
N ALA A 153 8.79 13.20 -13.03
CA ALA A 153 7.97 12.02 -12.84
C ALA A 153 6.63 12.14 -13.57
N PHE A 154 5.94 13.27 -13.44
CA PHE A 154 4.62 13.46 -14.05
C PHE A 154 4.71 13.49 -15.58
N SER A 155 5.58 14.32 -16.15
CA SER A 155 5.77 14.45 -17.59
C SER A 155 6.28 13.15 -18.22
N GLY A 156 7.22 12.46 -17.56
CA GLY A 156 7.70 11.14 -18.02
C GLY A 156 6.59 10.09 -18.02
N SER A 157 5.68 10.16 -17.04
CA SER A 157 4.54 9.25 -16.91
C SER A 157 3.51 9.38 -18.03
N LEU A 158 3.38 10.54 -18.68
CA LEU A 158 2.35 10.78 -19.70
C LEU A 158 2.45 9.85 -20.92
N THR A 159 3.62 9.27 -21.18
CA THR A 159 3.82 8.36 -22.33
C THR A 159 3.76 6.88 -21.96
N MET A 160 3.68 6.57 -20.66
CA MET A 160 3.80 5.20 -20.15
C MET A 160 2.48 4.43 -20.25
N GLU A 161 2.55 3.13 -20.56
CA GLU A 161 1.36 2.27 -20.69
C GLU A 161 0.62 2.07 -19.37
N LYS A 162 1.36 2.11 -18.27
CA LYS A 162 0.85 1.83 -16.93
C LYS A 162 1.34 2.88 -15.98
N VAL A 163 0.45 3.71 -15.48
CA VAL A 163 0.81 4.75 -14.52
C VAL A 163 -0.40 5.17 -13.71
N ASP A 164 -0.15 5.63 -12.50
CA ASP A 164 -1.14 6.26 -11.65
C ASP A 164 -0.82 7.76 -11.53
N LEU A 165 -1.29 8.54 -12.51
CA LEU A 165 -1.05 9.99 -12.56
C LEU A 165 -1.61 10.74 -11.36
N TYR A 166 -2.70 10.23 -10.76
CA TYR A 166 -3.26 10.77 -9.53
C TYR A 166 -2.22 10.69 -8.41
N SER A 167 -1.63 9.52 -8.21
CA SER A 167 -0.64 9.32 -7.16
C SER A 167 0.64 10.11 -7.41
N VAL A 168 1.12 10.18 -8.66
CA VAL A 168 2.29 10.99 -9.01
C VAL A 168 2.06 12.47 -8.68
N ILE A 169 0.91 13.04 -9.07
CA ILE A 169 0.65 14.46 -8.81
C ILE A 169 0.39 14.74 -7.32
N SER A 170 -0.22 13.81 -6.58
CA SER A 170 -0.33 13.90 -5.11
C SER A 170 1.04 13.92 -4.45
N GLY A 171 1.94 13.01 -4.84
CA GLY A 171 3.30 12.95 -4.34
C GLY A 171 4.05 14.24 -4.59
N TRP A 172 3.97 14.77 -5.81
CA TRP A 172 4.60 16.04 -6.17
C TRP A 172 4.03 17.19 -5.34
N ALA A 173 2.71 17.32 -5.24
CA ALA A 173 2.07 18.40 -4.48
C ALA A 173 2.37 18.34 -2.97
N SER A 174 2.64 17.16 -2.42
CA SER A 174 3.06 17.02 -1.02
C SER A 174 4.43 17.66 -0.75
N ALA A 175 5.34 17.58 -1.72
CA ALA A 175 6.70 18.12 -1.62
C ALA A 175 6.79 19.57 -2.09
N ASP A 176 6.16 19.88 -3.23
CA ASP A 176 6.22 21.18 -3.92
C ASP A 176 4.85 21.55 -4.51
N PRO A 177 3.92 22.01 -3.67
CA PRO A 177 2.56 22.32 -4.09
C PRO A 177 2.48 23.48 -5.08
N THR A 178 3.38 24.47 -4.97
CA THR A 178 3.37 25.65 -5.82
C THR A 178 3.59 25.27 -7.27
N ASN A 179 4.64 24.49 -7.55
CA ASN A 179 4.97 24.08 -8.91
C ASN A 179 3.97 23.02 -9.44
N ALA A 180 3.51 22.10 -8.59
CA ALA A 180 2.49 21.13 -8.99
C ALA A 180 1.17 21.79 -9.42
N ILE A 181 0.68 22.79 -8.67
CA ILE A 181 -0.52 23.57 -9.03
C ILE A 181 -0.29 24.37 -10.31
N ALA A 182 0.85 25.06 -10.41
CA ALA A 182 1.17 25.87 -11.59
C ALA A 182 1.27 25.02 -12.87
N PHE A 183 1.76 23.78 -12.75
CA PHE A 183 1.79 22.82 -13.86
C PHE A 183 0.38 22.34 -14.22
N LEU A 184 -0.43 21.97 -13.23
CA LEU A 184 -1.82 21.54 -13.45
C LEU A 184 -2.65 22.61 -14.17
N ASP A 185 -2.42 23.89 -13.84
CA ASP A 185 -3.12 25.01 -14.48
C ASP A 185 -2.89 25.11 -15.98
N GLN A 186 -1.77 24.57 -16.49
CA GLN A 186 -1.42 24.55 -17.91
C GLN A 186 -1.97 23.34 -18.66
N LEU A 187 -2.51 22.35 -17.94
CA LEU A 187 -3.05 21.13 -18.54
C LEU A 187 -4.47 21.33 -19.10
N PRO A 188 -4.82 20.64 -20.20
CA PRO A 188 -6.18 20.65 -20.72
C PRO A 188 -7.16 20.00 -19.75
N GLU A 189 -8.45 20.36 -19.86
CA GLU A 189 -9.53 19.77 -19.05
C GLU A 189 -9.61 18.24 -19.18
N LYS A 190 -9.29 17.72 -20.37
CA LYS A 190 -9.17 16.29 -20.64
C LYS A 190 -7.78 15.99 -21.14
N LEU A 191 -6.99 15.33 -20.31
CA LEU A 191 -5.62 14.98 -20.60
C LEU A 191 -5.56 13.60 -21.25
N ALA A 192 -5.16 13.56 -22.52
CA ALA A 192 -4.84 12.30 -23.19
C ALA A 192 -3.40 11.88 -22.83
N HIS A 193 -3.20 10.59 -22.51
CA HIS A 193 -1.91 10.06 -22.08
C HIS A 193 -1.78 8.58 -22.46
N GLY A 194 -0.64 7.98 -22.09
CA GLY A 194 -0.23 6.64 -22.45
C GLY A 194 0.16 6.50 -23.92
N PRO A 195 0.56 5.29 -24.36
CA PRO A 195 1.02 5.03 -25.71
C PRO A 195 -0.03 5.39 -26.76
N GLY A 196 0.30 6.36 -27.61
CA GLY A 196 -0.60 6.87 -28.64
C GLY A 196 -1.81 7.65 -28.11
N ASN A 197 -1.72 8.24 -26.91
CA ASN A 197 -2.76 9.08 -26.31
C ASN A 197 -4.12 8.39 -26.16
N LYS A 198 -4.09 7.07 -25.89
CA LYS A 198 -5.27 6.21 -25.80
C LYS A 198 -5.97 6.27 -24.44
N LEU A 199 -5.24 6.63 -23.39
CA LEU A 199 -5.79 6.81 -22.05
C LEU A 199 -6.23 8.26 -21.86
N LYS A 200 -7.18 8.49 -20.96
CA LYS A 200 -7.70 9.83 -20.65
C LYS A 200 -7.89 9.98 -19.16
N THR A 201 -7.54 11.15 -18.65
CA THR A 201 -7.80 11.58 -17.27
C THR A 201 -8.42 12.96 -17.32
N ASP A 202 -9.47 13.18 -16.53
CA ASP A 202 -10.07 14.50 -16.39
C ASP A 202 -9.23 15.34 -15.42
N ARG A 203 -9.10 16.64 -15.69
CA ARG A 203 -8.35 17.58 -14.85
C ARG A 203 -8.83 17.55 -13.40
N LEU A 204 -10.15 17.39 -13.19
CA LEU A 204 -10.75 17.21 -11.86
C LEU A 204 -10.12 16.07 -11.05
N ASP A 205 -9.72 14.96 -11.69
CA ASP A 205 -9.08 13.86 -10.97
C ASP A 205 -7.66 14.24 -10.53
N LEU A 206 -6.94 15.02 -11.33
CA LEU A 206 -5.63 15.55 -10.96
C LEU A 206 -5.74 16.62 -9.87
N GLU A 207 -6.80 17.45 -9.89
CA GLU A 207 -7.09 18.42 -8.82
C GLU A 207 -7.34 17.71 -7.48
N LYS A 208 -8.09 16.60 -7.47
CA LYS A 208 -8.21 15.76 -6.26
C LYS A 208 -6.85 15.24 -5.81
N GLY A 209 -5.97 14.90 -6.75
CA GLY A 209 -4.60 14.49 -6.47
C GLY A 209 -3.81 15.61 -5.77
N ILE A 210 -3.87 16.84 -6.27
CA ILE A 210 -3.28 18.03 -5.61
C ILE A 210 -3.83 18.18 -4.19
N VAL A 211 -5.15 18.11 -4.02
CA VAL A 211 -5.80 18.24 -2.70
C VAL A 211 -5.29 17.18 -1.73
N ALA A 212 -5.12 15.93 -2.18
CA ALA A 212 -4.58 14.85 -1.35
C ALA A 212 -3.13 15.14 -0.94
N GLY A 213 -2.26 15.53 -1.87
CA GLY A 213 -0.87 15.89 -1.56
C GLY A 213 -0.77 17.09 -0.61
N LEU A 214 -1.61 18.11 -0.81
CA LEU A 214 -1.74 19.23 0.12
C LEU A 214 -2.20 18.77 1.50
N ALA A 215 -3.17 17.88 1.60
CA ALA A 215 -3.70 17.40 2.88
C ALA A 215 -2.67 16.59 3.68
N ASP A 216 -1.79 15.87 3.00
CA ASP A 216 -0.69 15.11 3.61
C ASP A 216 0.37 16.02 4.24
N ARG A 217 0.62 17.21 3.65
CA ARG A 217 1.57 18.21 4.19
C ARG A 217 0.94 19.24 5.13
N ASN A 218 -0.23 19.80 4.76
CA ASN A 218 -0.91 20.89 5.44
C ASN A 218 -2.41 20.95 5.05
N ARG A 219 -3.27 20.52 5.98
CA ARG A 219 -4.73 20.48 5.77
C ARG A 219 -5.39 21.84 5.54
N ASP A 220 -4.83 22.91 6.07
CA ASP A 220 -5.38 24.26 5.90
C ASP A 220 -5.15 24.75 4.46
N GLU A 221 -3.99 24.46 3.89
CA GLU A 221 -3.69 24.75 2.49
C GLU A 221 -4.60 23.94 1.54
N ALA A 222 -4.84 22.66 1.86
CA ALA A 222 -5.78 21.83 1.10
C ALA A 222 -7.20 22.44 1.12
N THR A 223 -7.69 22.84 2.29
CA THR A 223 -9.01 23.45 2.45
C THR A 223 -9.11 24.77 1.69
N LYS A 224 -8.06 25.61 1.74
CA LYS A 224 -7.98 26.86 0.98
C LYS A 224 -8.00 26.62 -0.52
N TYR A 225 -7.28 25.61 -1.00
CA TYR A 225 -7.26 25.24 -2.42
C TYR A 225 -8.63 24.75 -2.90
N VAL A 226 -9.28 23.85 -2.15
CA VAL A 226 -10.66 23.40 -2.47
C VAL A 226 -11.63 24.57 -2.51
N SER A 227 -11.50 25.52 -1.58
CA SER A 227 -12.35 26.71 -1.54
C SER A 227 -12.17 27.58 -2.78
N LYS A 228 -10.95 27.67 -3.32
CA LYS A 228 -10.66 28.37 -4.58
C LYS A 228 -11.27 27.67 -5.78
N LEU A 229 -11.35 26.33 -5.79
CA LEU A 229 -11.96 25.57 -6.89
C LEU A 229 -13.49 25.70 -6.96
N LEU A 230 -14.13 26.04 -5.84
CA LEU A 230 -15.59 26.20 -5.74
C LEU A 230 -16.08 27.64 -5.95
N ALA A 231 -15.15 28.61 -6.00
CA ALA A 231 -15.44 30.03 -6.15
C ALA A 231 -15.58 30.43 -7.62
#